data_AF-A0A529FD41-F1
#
_entry.id   AF-A0A529FD41-F1
#
_cell.length_a   1.000
_cell.length_b   1.000
_cell.length_c   1.000
_cell.angle_alpha   90.00
_cell.angle_beta   90.00
_cell.angle_gamma   90.00
#
_symmetry.space_group_name_H-M   'P 1'
#
loop_
_entity.id
_entity.type
_entity.pdbx_description
1 polymer ?
#
loop_
_entity_poly.entity_id
_entity_poly.type
_entity_poly.pdbx_seq_one_letter_code
_entity_poly.pdbx_strand_id
1 'polypeptide(L)'
;IMLLSAMAGFTATSLSGSLWLGVLVAVATGALMGAVHALFTVALGLSQHVCGIGVTLFCSGLAYFLYRLIFGQQSVPPSIKGFQTLPIPLLSDIPVLGPAVLNQFALVYLAIIAVPLAAIVLYRTPWGLSVRMVGENPRAAD
;
A
#
# COMPACT_ATOMS: atom_id res chain seq x y z
N ILE A 1 -0.23 0.43 10.07
CA ILE A 1 0.50 0.58 8.80
C ILE A 1 -0.34 1.38 7.79
N MET A 2 -1.48 0.86 7.33
CA MET A 2 -2.28 1.48 6.25
C MET A 2 -2.63 2.96 6.46
N LEU A 3 -3.12 3.33 7.65
CA LEU A 3 -3.51 4.73 7.93
C LEU A 3 -2.34 5.72 7.80
N LEU A 4 -1.17 5.37 8.34
CA LEU A 4 0.01 6.21 8.26
C LEU A 4 0.50 6.35 6.82
N SER A 5 0.48 5.27 6.05
CA SER A 5 0.87 5.28 4.64
C SER A 5 -0.08 6.09 3.77
N ALA A 6 -1.38 5.95 3.98
CA ALA A 6 -2.40 6.75 3.29
C ALA A 6 -2.23 8.23 3.61
N MET A 7 -1.99 8.56 4.88
CA MET A 7 -1.74 9.92 5.32
C MET A 7 -0.47 10.51 4.69
N ALA A 8 0.64 9.76 4.71
CA ALA A 8 1.89 10.20 4.09
C ALA A 8 1.78 10.36 2.56
N GLY A 9 1.02 9.51 1.88
CA GLY A 9 0.73 9.67 0.45
C GLY A 9 -0.14 10.89 0.17
N PHE A 10 -1.14 11.15 1.03
CA PHE A 10 -1.99 12.33 0.94
C PHE A 10 -1.20 13.63 1.16
N THR A 11 -0.33 13.70 2.18
CA THR A 11 0.51 14.88 2.42
C THR A 11 1.45 15.13 1.25
N ALA A 12 2.11 14.09 0.75
CA ALA A 12 3.01 14.20 -0.38
C ALA A 12 2.28 14.69 -1.64
N THR A 13 1.08 14.19 -1.92
CA THR A 13 0.25 14.68 -3.04
C THR A 13 -0.18 16.13 -2.81
N SER A 14 -0.61 16.47 -1.60
CA SER A 14 -1.09 17.82 -1.27
C SER A 14 -0.01 18.89 -1.41
N LEU A 15 1.23 18.55 -1.06
CA LEU A 15 2.37 19.48 -1.13
C LEU A 15 3.00 19.53 -2.52
N SER A 16 3.13 18.38 -3.20
CA SER A 16 3.81 18.31 -4.51
C SER A 16 2.88 18.53 -5.71
N GLY A 17 1.57 18.34 -5.54
CA GLY A 17 0.60 18.30 -6.64
C GLY A 17 0.65 17.04 -7.50
N SER A 18 1.62 16.13 -7.28
CA SER A 18 1.80 14.91 -8.06
C SER A 18 1.20 13.69 -7.37
N LEU A 19 0.19 13.08 -8.00
CA LEU A 19 -0.46 11.86 -7.53
C LEU A 19 0.51 10.68 -7.46
N TRP A 20 1.39 10.54 -8.45
CA TRP A 20 2.36 9.44 -8.51
C TRP A 20 3.43 9.54 -7.43
N LEU A 21 3.85 10.77 -7.07
CA LEU A 21 4.75 10.98 -5.95
C LEU A 21 4.06 10.57 -4.63
N GLY A 22 2.80 10.92 -4.46
CA GLY A 22 1.99 10.45 -3.33
C GLY A 22 1.93 8.94 -3.21
N VAL A 23 1.73 8.24 -4.32
CA VAL A 23 1.74 6.76 -4.36
C VAL A 23 3.10 6.21 -3.93
N LEU A 24 4.21 6.75 -4.45
CA LEU A 24 5.55 6.30 -4.08
C LEU A 24 5.83 6.50 -2.59
N VAL A 25 5.44 7.65 -2.02
CA VAL A 25 5.60 7.92 -0.59
C VAL A 25 4.72 6.99 0.25
N ALA A 26 3.49 6.70 -0.17
CA ALA A 26 2.61 5.74 0.51
C ALA A 26 3.22 4.32 0.52
N VAL A 27 3.76 3.88 -0.61
CA VAL A 27 4.44 2.57 -0.73
C VAL A 27 5.67 2.52 0.16
N ALA A 28 6.53 3.55 0.11
CA ALA A 28 7.76 3.60 0.90
C ALA A 28 7.48 3.58 2.42
N THR A 29 6.51 4.39 2.88
CA THR A 29 6.12 4.43 4.30
C THR A 29 5.44 3.14 4.76
N GLY A 30 4.62 2.52 3.91
CA GLY A 30 4.03 1.21 4.17
C GLY A 30 5.06 0.10 4.28
N ALA A 31 6.02 0.07 3.36
CA ALA A 31 7.13 -0.87 3.38
C ALA A 31 7.99 -0.70 4.64
N LEU A 32 8.33 0.54 5.01
CA LEU A 32 9.08 0.84 6.23
C LEU A 32 8.35 0.34 7.48
N MET A 33 7.07 0.69 7.64
CA MET A 33 6.32 0.24 8.81
C MET A 33 6.04 -1.27 8.80
N GLY A 34 5.92 -1.88 7.62
CA GLY A 34 5.89 -3.34 7.46
C GLY A 34 7.19 -3.99 7.92
N ALA A 35 8.34 -3.42 7.57
CA ALA A 35 9.65 -3.87 8.03
C ALA A 35 9.81 -3.72 9.54
N VAL A 36 9.30 -2.64 10.15
CA VAL A 36 9.26 -2.48 11.61
C VAL A 36 8.39 -3.57 12.27
N HIS A 37 7.23 -3.89 11.70
CA HIS A 37 6.39 -4.97 12.22
C HIS A 37 7.07 -6.35 12.06
N ALA A 38 7.73 -6.59 10.93
CA ALA A 38 8.50 -7.80 10.70
C ALA A 38 9.71 -7.91 11.65
N LEU A 39 10.38 -6.80 11.95
CA LEU A 39 11.47 -6.77 12.94
C LEU A 39 10.99 -7.27 14.30
N PHE A 40 9.84 -6.79 14.77
CA PHE A 40 9.28 -7.23 16.05
C PHE A 40 8.85 -8.70 16.05
N THR A 41 8.22 -9.16 14.97
CA THR A 41 7.59 -10.48 14.95
C THR A 41 8.51 -11.59 14.49
N VAL A 42 9.41 -11.31 13.54
CA VAL A 42 10.34 -12.27 12.95
C VAL A 42 11.68 -12.23 13.68
N ALA A 43 12.35 -11.08 13.73
CA ALA A 43 13.71 -11.01 14.29
C ALA A 43 13.73 -11.08 15.83
N LEU A 44 12.74 -10.47 16.49
CA LEU A 44 12.63 -10.45 17.95
C LEU A 44 11.69 -11.53 18.52
N GLY A 45 11.02 -12.31 17.66
CA GLY A 45 10.15 -13.42 18.08
C GLY A 45 8.95 -13.01 18.93
N LEU A 46 8.52 -11.74 18.87
CA LEU A 46 7.38 -11.27 19.64
C LEU A 46 6.05 -11.76 19.04
N SER A 47 5.02 -11.87 19.88
CA SER A 47 3.71 -12.33 19.43
C SER A 47 3.12 -11.40 18.36
N GLN A 48 2.75 -11.95 17.20
CA GLN A 48 2.20 -11.21 16.07
C GLN A 48 0.93 -10.44 16.42
N HIS A 49 0.07 -11.01 17.27
CA HIS A 49 -1.17 -10.35 17.68
C HIS A 49 -0.91 -9.08 18.51
N VAL A 50 -0.06 -9.16 19.55
CA VAL A 50 0.24 -8.00 20.42
C VAL A 50 1.01 -6.94 19.64
N CYS A 51 2.03 -7.33 18.86
CA CYS A 51 2.77 -6.40 18.01
C CYS A 51 1.86 -5.78 16.94
N GLY A 52 0.92 -6.53 16.38
CA GLY A 52 -0.05 -6.04 15.39
C GLY A 52 -0.95 -4.94 15.96
N ILE A 53 -1.49 -5.15 17.16
CA ILE A 53 -2.29 -4.13 17.86
C ILE A 53 -1.43 -2.90 18.16
N GLY A 54 -0.23 -3.08 18.71
CA GLY A 54 0.68 -1.99 19.05
C GLY A 54 1.08 -1.14 17.84
N VAL A 55 1.48 -1.77 16.73
CA VAL A 55 1.81 -1.07 15.48
C VAL A 55 0.59 -0.38 14.89
N THR A 56 -0.60 -0.97 15.02
CA THR A 56 -1.84 -0.33 14.53
C THR A 56 -2.16 0.94 15.32
N LEU A 57 -2.10 0.88 16.65
CA LEU A 57 -2.31 2.04 17.52
C LEU A 57 -1.26 3.13 17.27
N PHE A 58 0.02 2.76 17.19
CA PHE A 58 1.10 3.68 16.90
C PHE A 58 0.92 4.39 15.55
N CYS A 59 0.71 3.62 14.47
CA CYS A 59 0.50 4.19 13.14
C CYS A 59 -0.73 5.10 13.11
N SER A 60 -1.82 4.72 13.78
CA SER A 60 -3.06 5.51 13.79
C SER A 60 -2.84 6.83 14.53
N GLY A 61 -2.29 6.77 15.75
CA GLY A 61 -1.99 7.97 16.55
C GLY A 61 -1.02 8.91 15.85
N LEU A 62 0.05 8.36 15.26
CA LEU A 62 1.03 9.13 14.52
C LEU A 62 0.42 9.78 13.27
N ALA A 63 -0.43 9.06 12.52
CA ALA A 63 -1.12 9.62 11.36
C ALA A 63 -1.99 10.82 11.73
N TYR A 64 -2.80 10.69 12.80
CA TYR A 64 -3.63 11.80 13.28
C TYR A 64 -2.82 12.98 13.82
N PHE A 65 -1.75 12.70 14.57
CA PHE A 65 -0.86 13.73 15.09
C PHE A 65 -0.22 14.51 13.94
N LEU A 66 0.37 13.83 12.96
CA LEU A 66 0.99 14.46 11.80
C LEU A 66 -0.03 15.23 10.96
N TYR A 67 -1.25 14.71 10.80
CA TYR A 67 -2.32 15.41 10.09
C TYR A 67 -2.64 16.74 10.73
N ARG A 68 -2.87 16.73 12.05
CA ARG A 68 -3.17 17.93 12.80
C ARG A 68 -2.00 18.90 12.84
N LEU A 69 -0.76 18.39 12.87
CA LEU A 69 0.45 19.21 12.85
C LEU A 69 0.63 19.94 11.50
N ILE A 70 0.38 19.26 10.38
CA ILE A 70 0.63 19.79 9.04
C ILE A 70 -0.54 20.66 8.55
N PHE A 71 -1.77 20.19 8.73
CA PHE A 71 -2.96 20.83 8.16
C PHE A 71 -3.79 21.61 9.18
N GLY A 72 -3.52 21.44 10.48
CA GLY A 72 -4.33 22.05 11.54
C GLY A 72 -5.71 21.40 11.68
N GLN A 73 -6.61 22.09 12.37
CA GLN A 73 -8.04 21.77 12.39
C GLN A 73 -8.78 22.81 11.57
N GLN A 74 -8.95 22.52 10.28
CA GLN A 74 -9.69 23.37 9.35
C GLN A 74 -11.15 22.94 9.30
N SER A 75 -12.07 23.91 9.19
CA SER A 75 -13.51 23.66 9.05
C SER A 75 -13.86 22.93 7.75
N VAL A 76 -13.04 23.09 6.72
CA VAL A 76 -13.11 22.34 5.46
C VAL A 76 -11.82 21.55 5.32
N PRO A 77 -11.88 20.20 5.27
CA PRO A 77 -10.69 19.39 5.08
C PRO A 77 -10.02 19.71 3.73
N PRO A 78 -8.68 19.81 3.66
CA PRO A 78 -7.99 19.87 2.39
C PRO A 78 -8.36 18.66 1.53
N SER A 79 -8.62 18.90 0.25
CA SER A 79 -8.98 17.85 -0.70
C SER A 79 -8.00 17.85 -1.88
N ILE A 80 -7.68 16.65 -2.36
CA ILE A 80 -6.86 16.45 -3.55
C ILE A 80 -7.76 15.93 -4.68
N LYS A 81 -7.50 16.37 -5.91
CA LYS A 81 -8.11 15.76 -7.08
C LYS A 81 -7.47 14.39 -7.29
N GLY A 82 -8.24 13.33 -7.06
CA GLY A 82 -7.78 11.95 -7.22
C GLY A 82 -7.49 11.58 -8.68
N PHE A 83 -7.00 10.36 -8.88
CA PHE A 83 -6.85 9.77 -10.21
C PHE A 83 -8.20 9.81 -10.94
N GLN A 84 -8.18 10.25 -12.20
CA GLN A 84 -9.32 10.13 -13.09
C GLN A 84 -9.34 8.72 -13.69
N THR A 85 -10.51 8.26 -14.12
CA THR A 85 -10.58 7.01 -14.87
C THR A 85 -9.97 7.23 -16.26
N LEU A 86 -9.34 6.17 -16.78
CA LEU A 86 -8.76 6.16 -18.12
C LEU A 86 -9.67 5.32 -19.03
N PRO A 87 -10.62 5.94 -19.74
CA PRO A 87 -11.46 5.22 -20.69
C PRO A 87 -10.63 4.89 -21.93
N ILE A 88 -10.55 3.60 -22.27
CA ILE A 88 -9.89 3.15 -23.50
C ILE A 88 -10.90 3.28 -24.65
N PRO A 89 -10.72 4.22 -25.61
CA PRO A 89 -11.67 4.43 -26.69
C PRO A 89 -11.68 3.21 -27.63
N LEU A 90 -12.90 2.69 -27.91
CA LEU A 90 -13.31 1.54 -28.76
C LEU A 90 -13.94 0.35 -28.02
N LEU A 91 -13.59 0.09 -26.76
CA LEU A 91 -13.99 -1.15 -26.06
C LEU A 91 -14.86 -0.90 -24.81
N SER A 92 -15.02 0.37 -24.42
CA SER A 92 -15.78 0.81 -23.24
C SER A 92 -17.30 0.74 -23.38
N ASP A 93 -17.84 0.60 -24.60
CA ASP A 93 -19.29 0.56 -24.86
C ASP A 93 -19.89 -0.85 -24.80
N ILE A 94 -19.08 -1.89 -24.54
CA ILE A 94 -19.57 -3.25 -24.35
C ILE A 94 -20.29 -3.31 -22.99
N PRO A 95 -21.62 -3.58 -22.95
CA PRO A 95 -22.34 -3.65 -21.69
C PRO A 95 -21.71 -4.72 -20.78
N VAL A 96 -21.58 -4.40 -19.49
CA VAL A 96 -20.97 -5.22 -18.43
C VAL A 96 -19.44 -5.31 -18.48
N LEU A 97 -18.81 -5.65 -19.60
CA LEU A 97 -17.34 -5.81 -19.67
C LEU A 97 -16.56 -4.48 -19.76
N GLY A 98 -17.10 -3.51 -20.52
CA GLY A 98 -16.50 -2.19 -20.71
C GLY A 98 -16.28 -1.43 -19.40
N PRO A 99 -17.32 -1.23 -18.57
CA PRO A 99 -17.18 -0.52 -17.30
C PRO A 99 -16.33 -1.30 -16.28
N ALA A 100 -16.43 -2.64 -16.27
CA ALA A 100 -15.79 -3.46 -15.26
C ALA A 100 -14.26 -3.46 -15.38
N VAL A 101 -13.72 -3.48 -16.60
CA VAL A 101 -12.27 -3.63 -16.81
C VAL A 101 -11.65 -2.44 -17.57
N LEU A 102 -12.40 -1.73 -18.41
CA LEU A 102 -11.84 -0.82 -19.42
C LEU A 102 -12.10 0.68 -19.11
N ASN A 103 -12.80 0.98 -18.00
CA ASN A 103 -12.98 2.34 -17.48
C ASN A 103 -12.60 2.40 -15.99
N GLN A 104 -11.33 2.13 -15.70
CA GLN A 104 -10.82 2.05 -14.33
C GLN A 104 -9.73 3.09 -14.07
N PHE A 105 -9.43 3.32 -12.79
CA PHE A 105 -8.33 4.18 -12.36
C PHE A 105 -6.98 3.55 -12.72
N ALA A 106 -5.96 4.39 -12.94
CA ALA A 106 -4.59 3.94 -13.20
C ALA A 106 -4.08 2.89 -12.17
N LEU A 107 -4.45 3.07 -10.90
CA LEU A 107 -4.08 2.15 -9.81
C LEU A 107 -4.72 0.75 -9.94
N VAL A 108 -5.91 0.65 -10.54
CA VAL A 108 -6.58 -0.64 -10.77
C VAL A 108 -5.82 -1.43 -11.82
N TYR A 109 -5.43 -0.78 -12.92
CA TYR A 109 -4.60 -1.42 -13.94
C TYR A 109 -3.24 -1.86 -13.38
N LEU A 110 -2.63 -1.05 -12.52
CA LEU A 110 -1.41 -1.45 -11.80
C LEU A 110 -1.63 -2.65 -10.89
N ALA A 111 -2.75 -2.71 -10.16
CA ALA A 111 -3.08 -3.87 -9.33
C ALA A 111 -3.27 -5.14 -10.17
N ILE A 112 -3.94 -5.04 -11.32
CA ILE A 112 -4.12 -6.16 -12.27
C ILE A 112 -2.76 -6.66 -12.78
N ILE A 113 -1.81 -5.77 -13.07
CA ILE A 113 -0.44 -6.13 -13.49
C ILE A 113 0.39 -6.68 -12.31
N ALA A 114 0.17 -6.18 -11.10
CA ALA A 114 0.88 -6.62 -9.90
C ALA A 114 0.59 -8.09 -9.55
N VAL A 115 -0.61 -8.59 -9.83
CA VAL A 115 -0.99 -10.01 -9.59
C VAL A 115 -0.10 -11.01 -10.34
N PRO A 116 0.00 -10.99 -11.69
CA PRO A 116 0.86 -11.90 -12.41
C PRO A 116 2.34 -11.65 -12.11
N LEU A 117 2.77 -10.40 -11.86
CA LEU A 117 4.14 -10.12 -11.42
C LEU A 117 4.46 -10.80 -10.09
N ALA A 118 3.59 -10.66 -9.09
CA ALA A 118 3.76 -11.31 -7.80
C ALA A 118 3.76 -12.83 -7.94
N ALA A 119 2.89 -13.39 -8.80
CA ALA A 119 2.86 -14.82 -9.09
C ALA A 119 4.18 -15.29 -9.73
N ILE A 120 4.72 -14.57 -10.72
CA ILE A 120 6.01 -14.92 -11.34
C ILE A 120 7.12 -14.82 -10.29
N VAL A 121 7.18 -13.75 -9.50
CA VAL A 121 8.19 -13.58 -8.46
C VAL A 121 8.13 -14.71 -7.45
N LEU A 122 6.96 -15.03 -6.90
CA LEU A 122 6.80 -16.08 -5.89
C LEU A 122 7.07 -17.49 -6.45
N TYR A 123 6.52 -17.81 -7.62
CA TYR A 123 6.50 -19.19 -8.13
C TYR A 123 7.62 -19.53 -9.12
N ARG A 124 8.21 -18.53 -9.79
CA ARG A 124 9.19 -18.74 -10.86
C ARG A 124 10.60 -18.22 -10.54
N THR A 125 10.83 -17.60 -9.37
CA THR A 125 12.17 -17.12 -8.98
C THR A 125 12.76 -17.90 -7.79
N PRO A 126 14.10 -18.02 -7.68
CA PRO A 126 14.74 -18.64 -6.53
C PRO A 126 14.42 -17.94 -5.21
N TRP A 127 14.35 -16.60 -5.23
CA TRP A 127 13.98 -15.82 -4.04
C TRP A 127 12.55 -16.17 -3.57
N GLY A 128 11.61 -16.27 -4.49
CA GLY A 128 10.23 -16.70 -4.18
C GLY A 128 10.14 -18.15 -3.68
N LEU A 129 11.02 -19.04 -4.14
CA LEU A 129 11.16 -20.38 -3.57
C LEU A 129 11.62 -20.30 -2.10
N SER A 130 12.69 -19.55 -1.81
CA SER A 130 13.19 -19.37 -0.44
C SER A 130 12.11 -18.84 0.49
N VAL A 131 11.40 -17.78 0.11
CA VAL A 131 10.32 -17.17 0.92
C VAL A 131 9.22 -18.19 1.24
N ARG A 132 8.82 -19.02 0.27
CA ARG A 132 7.80 -20.06 0.50
C ARG A 132 8.30 -21.18 1.41
N MET A 133 9.55 -21.61 1.25
CA MET A 133 10.14 -22.67 2.07
C MET A 133 10.26 -22.25 3.55
N VAL A 134 10.67 -21.01 3.83
CA VAL A 134 10.70 -20.49 5.21
C VAL A 134 9.31 -20.48 5.84
N GLY A 135 8.26 -20.22 5.04
CA GLY A 135 6.87 -20.26 5.50
C GLY A 135 6.38 -21.66 5.89
N GLU A 136 6.82 -22.71 5.18
CA GLU A 136 6.46 -24.11 5.50
C GLU A 136 7.29 -24.70 6.64
N ASN A 137 8.58 -24.37 6.70
CA ASN A 137 9.46 -24.78 7.80
C ASN A 137 10.47 -23.67 8.09
N PRO A 138 10.29 -22.90 9.20
CA PRO A 138 11.19 -21.83 9.57
C PRO A 138 12.64 -22.31 9.74
N ARG A 139 12.85 -23.58 10.15
CA ARG A 139 14.17 -24.19 10.34
C ARG A 139 14.90 -24.49 9.02
N ALA A 140 14.23 -24.34 7.87
CA ALA A 140 14.87 -24.45 6.56
C ALA A 140 15.67 -23.18 6.18
N ALA A 141 15.56 -22.12 6.97
CA ALA A 141 16.24 -20.84 6.77
C ALA A 141 17.51 -20.67 7.64
N ASP A 142 17.74 -21.58 8.59
CA ASP A 142 18.94 -21.62 9.45
C ASP A 142 20.10 -22.37 8.78
#